data_AF-A0A7W0W1H7-F1
#
_entry.id   AF-A0A7W0W1H7-F1
#
_cell.length_a   1.000
_cell.length_b   1.000
_cell.length_c   1.000
_cell.angle_alpha   90.00
_cell.angle_beta   90.00
_cell.angle_gamma   90.00
#
_symmetry.space_group_name_H-M   'P 1'
#
loop_
_entity.id
_entity.type
_entity.pdbx_description
1 polymer ?
#
loop_
_entity_poly.entity_id
_entity_poly.type
_entity_poly.pdbx_seq_one_letter_code
_entity_poly.pdbx_strand_id
1 'polypeptide(L)'
;TGGRAILHDREVTYSVTSPMAGAGSLRSAYARINSLLVDALSRLGVTASLAPAASSRAHAPSAIPCFETPSEGELIANGRKLVGSAQWRDENALLQHGSILVEDDQSSLASLAATTEAQGEMSPPATLARLMGRSPAVAEVAEAMFDAVKSIEDPDATLLDEDEIRPDAAKHLPQFLDENWTWRR
;
A
#
# COMPACT_ATOMS: atom_id res chain seq x y z
N THR A 1 5.36 -10.41 -0.53
CA THR A 1 6.47 -9.52 -0.09
C THR A 1 6.83 -9.83 1.35
N GLY A 2 7.96 -9.33 1.87
CA GLY A 2 8.16 -9.19 3.31
C GLY A 2 7.27 -8.06 3.88
N GLY A 3 7.34 -7.83 5.20
CA GLY A 3 6.57 -6.78 5.87
C GLY A 3 6.09 -7.22 7.25
N ARG A 4 5.42 -6.30 7.96
CA ARG A 4 4.70 -6.57 9.21
C ARG A 4 3.24 -6.88 8.92
N ALA A 5 2.50 -7.37 9.93
CA ALA A 5 1.06 -7.56 9.82
C ALA A 5 0.33 -6.22 9.60
N ILE A 6 -0.71 -6.25 8.78
CA ILE A 6 -1.65 -5.16 8.51
C ILE A 6 -3.06 -5.74 8.62
N LEU A 7 -3.99 -4.99 9.19
CA LEU A 7 -5.40 -5.33 9.16
C LEU A 7 -6.01 -4.80 7.86
N HIS A 8 -6.60 -5.68 7.05
CA HIS A 8 -7.33 -5.31 5.84
C HIS A 8 -8.84 -5.32 6.15
N ASP A 9 -9.47 -4.14 6.32
CA ASP A 9 -10.92 -4.02 6.48
C ASP A 9 -11.47 -2.78 5.74
N ARG A 10 -11.21 -1.56 6.24
CA ARG A 10 -11.69 -0.29 5.66
C ARG A 10 -10.62 0.40 4.82
N GLU A 11 -10.22 -0.26 3.73
CA GLU A 11 -9.13 0.21 2.86
C GLU A 11 -9.35 -0.12 1.37
N VAL A 12 -8.53 0.51 0.52
CA VAL A 12 -8.35 0.13 -0.87
C VAL A 12 -6.93 -0.43 -1.03
N THR A 13 -6.83 -1.69 -1.44
CA THR A 13 -5.56 -2.31 -1.81
C THR A 13 -5.23 -2.02 -3.27
N TYR A 14 -3.94 -1.91 -3.56
CA TYR A 14 -3.45 -1.73 -4.92
C TYR A 14 -2.22 -2.61 -5.16
N SER A 15 -1.97 -2.94 -6.42
CA SER A 15 -0.71 -3.54 -6.87
C SER A 15 -0.29 -2.96 -8.21
N VAL A 16 1.02 -2.84 -8.39
CA VAL A 16 1.67 -2.42 -9.63
C VAL A 16 2.76 -3.44 -9.93
N THR A 17 2.66 -4.07 -11.09
CA THR A 17 3.63 -5.03 -11.59
C THR A 17 4.28 -4.52 -12.86
N SER A 18 5.58 -4.78 -13.02
CA SER A 18 6.31 -4.38 -14.23
C SER A 18 7.45 -5.36 -14.51
N PRO A 19 7.79 -5.63 -15.79
CA PRO A 19 9.05 -6.28 -16.13
C PRO A 19 10.24 -5.49 -15.55
N MET A 20 11.33 -6.19 -15.19
CA MET A 20 12.52 -5.50 -14.70
C MET A 20 13.21 -4.66 -15.78
N ALA A 21 13.01 -5.00 -17.06
CA ALA A 21 13.47 -4.21 -18.17
C ALA A 21 12.85 -2.81 -18.12
N GLY A 22 13.65 -1.80 -17.75
CA GLY A 22 13.21 -0.41 -17.66
C GLY A 22 12.63 0.03 -16.31
N ALA A 23 12.53 -0.86 -15.30
CA ALA A 23 12.07 -0.50 -13.96
C ALA A 23 13.10 0.36 -13.17
N GLY A 24 14.38 0.31 -13.56
CA GLY A 24 15.45 1.07 -12.91
C GLY A 24 15.84 0.52 -11.53
N SER A 25 16.32 1.40 -10.66
CA SER A 25 16.67 1.04 -9.28
C SER A 25 15.41 0.83 -8.41
N LEU A 26 15.55 0.10 -7.30
CA LEU A 26 14.47 -0.08 -6.31
C LEU A 26 13.87 1.26 -5.87
N ARG A 27 14.74 2.22 -5.54
CA ARG A 27 14.35 3.56 -5.09
C ARG A 27 13.64 4.36 -6.19
N SER A 28 14.11 4.31 -7.43
CA SER A 28 13.47 5.03 -8.54
C SER A 28 12.12 4.44 -8.92
N ALA A 29 12.00 3.10 -8.92
CA ALA A 29 10.73 2.44 -9.16
C ALA A 29 9.71 2.77 -8.07
N TYR A 30 10.11 2.69 -6.80
CA TYR A 30 9.27 3.06 -5.66
C TYR A 30 8.82 4.53 -5.73
N ALA A 31 9.73 5.45 -6.05
CA ALA A 31 9.41 6.87 -6.21
C ALA A 31 8.45 7.15 -7.37
N ARG A 32 8.63 6.46 -8.51
CA ARG A 32 7.74 6.55 -9.68
C ARG A 32 6.33 6.10 -9.30
N ILE A 33 6.18 4.92 -8.71
CA ILE A 33 4.87 4.41 -8.27
C ILE A 33 4.23 5.34 -7.24
N ASN A 34 5.01 5.89 -6.31
CA ASN A 34 4.47 6.84 -5.34
C ASN A 34 4.03 8.16 -5.96
N SER A 35 4.65 8.60 -7.07
CA SER A 35 4.17 9.79 -7.79
C SER A 35 2.79 9.56 -8.42
N LEU A 36 2.51 8.34 -8.91
CA LEU A 36 1.17 7.96 -9.39
C LEU A 36 0.14 8.02 -8.26
N LEU A 37 0.50 7.47 -7.10
CA LEU A 37 -0.36 7.49 -5.93
C LEU A 37 -0.62 8.92 -5.44
N VAL A 38 0.39 9.78 -5.43
CA VAL A 38 0.23 11.20 -5.05
C VAL A 38 -0.69 11.92 -6.03
N ASP A 39 -0.54 11.71 -7.35
CA ASP A 39 -1.43 12.31 -8.35
C ASP A 39 -2.87 11.82 -8.20
N ALA A 40 -3.07 10.51 -8.05
CA ALA A 40 -4.38 9.91 -7.81
C ALA A 40 -5.06 10.50 -6.56
N LEU A 41 -4.32 10.60 -5.44
CA LEU A 41 -4.83 11.22 -4.21
C LEU A 41 -5.16 12.70 -4.41
N SER A 42 -4.35 13.44 -5.17
CA SER A 42 -4.63 14.84 -5.48
C SER A 42 -5.92 15.01 -6.29
N ARG A 43 -6.25 14.07 -7.19
CA ARG A 43 -7.51 14.07 -7.95
C ARG A 43 -8.72 13.87 -7.03
N LEU A 44 -8.55 13.14 -5.93
CA LEU A 44 -9.55 12.98 -4.88
C LEU A 44 -9.63 14.18 -3.91
N GLY A 45 -8.85 15.24 -4.15
CA GLY A 45 -8.77 16.40 -3.27
C GLY A 45 -7.91 16.18 -2.02
N VAL A 46 -7.09 15.13 -2.00
CA VAL A 46 -6.22 14.78 -0.87
C VAL A 46 -4.78 15.22 -1.15
N THR A 47 -4.28 16.16 -0.34
CA THR A 47 -2.87 16.55 -0.38
C THR A 47 -2.01 15.53 0.37
N ALA A 48 -1.32 14.67 -0.38
CA ALA A 48 -0.35 13.71 0.14
C ALA A 48 1.08 14.08 -0.27
N SER A 49 2.06 13.68 0.52
CA SER A 49 3.48 13.84 0.24
C SER A 49 4.29 12.64 0.70
N LEU A 50 5.55 12.55 0.26
CA LEU A 50 6.46 11.52 0.73
C LEU A 50 6.99 11.89 2.12
N ALA A 51 7.02 10.92 3.02
CA ALA A 51 7.68 11.05 4.30
C ALA A 51 9.16 11.37 4.08
N PRO A 52 9.70 12.43 4.72
CA PRO A 52 11.11 12.76 4.61
C PRO A 52 11.96 11.64 5.19
N ALA A 53 13.21 11.54 4.73
CA ALA A 53 14.19 10.67 5.39
C ALA A 53 14.28 11.05 6.87
N ALA A 54 14.02 10.09 7.76
CA ALA A 54 14.13 10.33 9.19
C ALA A 54 15.58 10.74 9.52
N SER A 55 15.77 11.85 10.23
CA SER A 55 17.08 12.32 10.68
C SER A 55 17.63 11.52 11.86
N SER A 56 16.88 10.54 12.38
CA SER A 56 17.23 9.73 13.54
C SER A 56 17.06 8.23 13.27
N ARG A 57 17.94 7.43 13.89
CA ARG A 57 18.14 5.99 13.72
C ARG A 57 16.83 5.22 13.57
N ALA A 58 16.83 4.27 12.64
CA ALA A 58 15.84 3.21 12.55
C ALA A 58 15.56 2.67 13.97
N HIS A 59 14.31 2.82 14.41
CA HIS A 59 13.87 2.19 15.65
C HIS A 59 14.03 0.68 15.48
N ALA A 60 14.49 0.00 16.54
CA ALA A 60 14.59 -1.45 16.57
C ALA A 60 13.27 -2.09 16.11
N PRO A 61 13.30 -3.28 15.48
CA PRO A 61 12.08 -3.97 15.07
C PRO A 61 11.20 -4.20 16.30
N SER A 62 10.12 -3.44 16.38
CA SER A 62 9.08 -3.55 17.40
C SER A 62 7.87 -4.22 16.79
N ALA A 63 7.02 -4.84 17.62
CA ALA A 63 5.75 -5.45 17.23
C ALA A 63 4.68 -4.42 16.77
N ILE A 64 5.11 -3.18 16.52
CA ILE A 64 4.31 -2.02 16.19
C ILE A 64 3.69 -2.17 14.77
N PRO A 65 2.35 -2.05 14.62
CA PRO A 65 1.64 -2.02 13.35
C PRO A 65 2.32 -1.21 12.24
N CYS A 66 2.16 -1.67 11.00
CA CYS A 66 2.82 -1.06 9.83
C CYS A 66 2.52 0.44 9.66
N PHE A 67 1.36 0.92 10.15
CA PHE A 67 0.90 2.29 9.95
C PHE A 67 1.38 3.33 10.98
N GLU A 68 2.11 2.94 12.03
CA GLU A 68 2.44 3.86 13.13
C GLU A 68 3.53 4.89 12.81
N THR A 69 4.62 4.45 12.17
CA THR A 69 5.74 5.33 11.82
C THR A 69 5.98 5.30 10.32
N PRO A 70 5.85 6.45 9.62
CA PRO A 70 6.22 6.53 8.22
C PRO A 70 7.70 6.21 8.03
N SER A 71 7.99 5.23 7.19
CA SER A 71 9.34 5.00 6.67
C SER A 71 9.64 6.03 5.57
N GLU A 72 10.93 6.30 5.33
CA GLU A 72 11.35 7.20 4.25
C GLU A 72 10.68 6.79 2.92
N GLY A 73 10.05 7.77 2.27
CA GLY A 73 9.39 7.56 0.99
C GLY A 73 7.97 7.02 1.08
N GLU A 74 7.43 6.67 2.25
CA GLU A 74 6.00 6.31 2.38
C GLU A 74 5.09 7.53 2.23
N LEU A 75 3.83 7.34 1.82
CA LEU A 75 2.91 8.48 1.63
C LEU A 75 2.23 8.87 2.95
N ILE A 76 2.34 10.15 3.25
CA ILE A 76 1.75 10.81 4.40
C ILE A 76 0.77 11.91 3.97
N ALA A 77 -0.22 12.18 4.80
CA ALA A 77 -1.07 13.36 4.73
C ALA A 77 -1.13 14.00 6.12
N ASN A 78 -0.95 15.31 6.22
CA ASN A 78 -0.89 16.04 7.50
C ASN A 78 0.11 15.42 8.52
N GLY A 79 1.25 14.90 8.04
CA GLY A 79 2.27 14.27 8.89
C GLY A 79 1.91 12.87 9.41
N ARG A 80 0.78 12.28 8.97
CA ARG A 80 0.34 10.94 9.34
C ARG A 80 0.37 10.01 8.13
N LYS A 81 0.69 8.74 8.34
CA LYS A 81 0.72 7.74 7.26
C LYS A 81 -0.67 7.52 6.69
N LEU A 82 -0.79 7.54 5.37
CA LEU A 82 -2.02 7.30 4.63
C LEU A 82 -1.92 6.03 3.77
N VAL A 83 -0.75 5.80 3.16
CA VAL A 83 -0.50 4.62 2.33
C VAL A 83 0.67 3.83 2.90
N GLY A 84 0.46 2.53 3.09
CA GLY A 84 1.51 1.57 3.41
C GLY A 84 1.82 0.70 2.21
N SER A 85 3.09 0.65 1.80
CA SER A 85 3.49 -0.08 0.58
C SER A 85 4.63 -1.04 0.87
N ALA A 86 4.61 -2.21 0.23
CA ALA A 86 5.68 -3.17 0.21
C ALA A 86 6.11 -3.44 -1.24
N GLN A 87 7.42 -3.63 -1.46
CA GLN A 87 7.97 -3.90 -2.77
C GLN A 87 8.78 -5.19 -2.77
N TRP A 88 8.61 -6.00 -3.80
CA TRP A 88 9.40 -7.19 -4.11
C TRP A 88 9.89 -7.11 -5.55
N ARG A 89 11.07 -7.67 -5.79
CA ARG A 89 11.63 -7.78 -7.13
C ARG A 89 12.48 -9.04 -7.25
N ASP A 90 12.56 -9.57 -8.45
CA ASP A 90 13.58 -10.53 -8.87
C ASP A 90 14.30 -10.03 -10.13
N GLU A 91 14.93 -10.92 -10.90
CA GLU A 91 15.64 -10.56 -12.14
C GLU A 91 14.68 -10.21 -13.29
N ASN A 92 13.42 -10.63 -13.22
CA ASN A 92 12.46 -10.57 -14.32
C ASN A 92 11.31 -9.61 -14.06
N ALA A 93 10.88 -9.46 -12.81
CA ALA A 93 9.69 -8.70 -12.42
C ALA A 93 9.89 -7.85 -11.17
N LEU A 94 9.13 -6.76 -11.13
CA LEU A 94 8.89 -5.90 -9.99
C LEU A 94 7.41 -6.05 -9.58
N LEU A 95 7.17 -6.08 -8.27
CA LEU A 95 5.85 -5.93 -7.66
C LEU A 95 5.93 -4.88 -6.54
N GLN A 96 5.13 -3.82 -6.62
CA GLN A 96 4.78 -3.01 -5.47
C GLN A 96 3.29 -3.20 -5.18
N HIS A 97 2.93 -3.40 -3.92
CA HIS A 97 1.53 -3.42 -3.52
C HIS A 97 1.38 -2.71 -2.18
N GLY A 98 0.16 -2.34 -1.83
CA GLY A 98 -0.08 -1.64 -0.59
C GLY A 98 -1.54 -1.37 -0.31
N SER A 99 -1.75 -0.68 0.80
CA SER A 99 -3.05 -0.35 1.36
C SER A 99 -3.19 1.16 1.50
N ILE A 100 -4.30 1.71 1.00
CA ILE A 100 -4.73 3.09 1.20
C ILE A 100 -5.88 3.09 2.19
N LEU A 101 -5.67 3.72 3.36
CA LEU A 101 -6.67 3.70 4.42
C LEU A 101 -7.87 4.58 4.07
N VAL A 102 -9.05 3.98 4.02
CA VAL A 102 -10.32 4.69 3.81
C VAL A 102 -10.85 5.17 5.15
N GLU A 103 -10.90 4.29 6.16
CA GLU A 103 -11.23 4.61 7.54
C GLU A 103 -10.19 4.04 8.51
N ASP A 104 -10.29 4.42 9.78
CA ASP A 104 -9.34 4.06 10.82
C ASP A 104 -9.84 2.84 11.59
N ASP A 105 -9.38 1.67 11.18
CA ASP A 105 -9.63 0.37 11.81
C ASP A 105 -8.35 -0.23 12.41
N GLN A 106 -7.19 0.35 12.11
CA GLN A 106 -5.87 -0.19 12.45
C GLN A 106 -5.66 -0.28 13.97
N SER A 107 -6.32 0.59 14.73
CA SER A 107 -6.35 0.49 16.20
C SER A 107 -6.94 -0.84 16.70
N SER A 108 -7.80 -1.50 15.91
CA SER A 108 -8.37 -2.82 16.25
C SER A 108 -7.36 -3.95 16.14
N LEU A 109 -6.26 -3.78 15.39
CA LEU A 109 -5.23 -4.82 15.24
C LEU A 109 -4.62 -5.21 16.60
N ALA A 110 -4.49 -4.27 17.54
CA ALA A 110 -4.01 -4.55 18.89
C ALA A 110 -4.90 -5.54 19.66
N SER A 111 -6.21 -5.57 19.38
CA SER A 111 -7.15 -6.52 19.99
C SER A 111 -7.13 -7.90 19.33
N LEU A 112 -6.67 -7.97 18.07
CA LEU A 112 -6.59 -9.20 17.27
C LEU A 112 -5.21 -9.87 17.38
N ALA A 113 -4.17 -9.10 17.73
CA ALA A 113 -2.83 -9.61 17.92
C ALA A 113 -2.75 -10.47 19.18
N ALA A 114 -2.19 -11.68 19.05
CA ALA A 114 -1.96 -12.58 20.18
C ALA A 114 -0.87 -12.09 21.17
N THR A 115 -0.21 -10.97 20.86
CA THR A 115 0.91 -10.41 21.62
C THR A 115 0.50 -9.11 22.31
N THR A 116 0.62 -9.09 23.64
CA THR A 116 0.23 -8.01 24.57
C THR A 116 1.12 -6.75 24.51
N GLU A 117 1.91 -6.53 23.46
CA GLU A 117 3.03 -5.55 23.50
C GLU A 117 2.78 -4.19 22.82
N ALA A 118 1.59 -3.90 22.29
CA ALA A 118 1.31 -2.57 21.73
C ALA A 118 0.38 -1.76 22.65
N GLN A 119 0.92 -1.32 23.80
CA GLN A 119 0.28 -0.30 24.65
C GLN A 119 1.16 0.96 24.69
N GLY A 120 1.15 1.70 23.58
CA GLY A 120 1.59 3.10 23.53
C GLY A 120 0.44 3.98 23.06
N GLU A 121 0.41 5.26 23.44
CA GLU A 121 -0.51 6.24 22.85
C GLU A 121 -0.20 6.38 21.35
N MET A 122 -0.94 5.62 20.54
CA MET A 122 -0.81 5.64 19.09
C MET A 122 -1.52 6.88 18.55
N SER A 123 -0.77 7.68 17.79
CA SER A 123 -1.41 8.68 16.96
C SER A 123 -2.14 7.99 15.81
N PRO A 124 -3.41 8.34 15.54
CA PRO A 124 -4.17 7.70 14.49
C PRO A 124 -3.58 8.00 13.12
N PRO A 125 -3.66 7.06 12.16
CA PRO A 125 -3.22 7.30 10.79
C PRO A 125 -4.11 8.34 10.10
N ALA A 126 -3.63 8.84 8.96
CA ALA A 126 -4.44 9.58 8.02
C ALA A 126 -5.37 8.60 7.29
N THR A 127 -6.57 9.05 6.96
CA THR A 127 -7.55 8.25 6.22
C THR A 127 -8.25 9.11 5.18
N LEU A 128 -8.67 8.52 4.07
CA LEU A 128 -9.43 9.25 3.04
C LEU A 128 -10.72 9.84 3.62
N ALA A 129 -11.42 9.11 4.48
CA ALA A 129 -12.65 9.59 5.10
C ALA A 129 -12.46 10.90 5.88
N ARG A 130 -11.39 11.00 6.68
CA ARG A 130 -11.09 12.21 7.45
C ARG A 130 -10.64 13.37 6.54
N LEU A 131 -9.85 13.06 5.50
CA LEU A 131 -9.28 14.08 4.60
C LEU A 131 -10.32 14.63 3.62
N MET A 132 -11.25 13.81 3.16
CA MET A 132 -12.31 14.16 2.21
C MET A 132 -13.61 14.59 2.90
N GLY A 133 -13.75 14.36 4.20
CA GLY A 133 -15.00 14.57 4.94
C GLY A 133 -16.10 13.54 4.63
N ARG A 134 -15.78 12.47 3.89
CA ARG A 134 -16.65 11.35 3.53
C ARG A 134 -15.80 10.15 3.13
N SER A 135 -16.34 8.94 3.27
CA SER A 135 -15.67 7.72 2.80
C SER A 135 -15.88 7.57 1.28
N PRO A 136 -14.83 7.61 0.44
CA PRO A 136 -14.97 7.36 -0.98
C PRO A 136 -15.34 5.89 -1.27
N ALA A 137 -15.98 5.66 -2.41
CA ALA A 137 -16.20 4.31 -2.91
C ALA A 137 -14.89 3.74 -3.48
N VAL A 138 -14.73 2.42 -3.46
CA VAL A 138 -13.55 1.74 -4.04
C VAL A 138 -13.38 2.11 -5.52
N ALA A 139 -14.48 2.16 -6.27
CA ALA A 139 -14.48 2.53 -7.69
C ALA A 139 -13.94 3.95 -7.91
N GLU A 140 -14.29 4.91 -7.03
CA GLU A 140 -13.80 6.28 -7.13
C GLU A 140 -12.28 6.37 -6.94
N VAL A 141 -11.74 5.59 -5.99
CA VAL A 141 -10.29 5.51 -5.77
C VAL A 141 -9.60 4.83 -6.97
N ALA A 142 -10.19 3.75 -7.50
CA ALA A 142 -9.67 3.04 -8.67
C ALA A 142 -9.68 3.91 -9.94
N GLU A 143 -10.73 4.70 -10.17
CA GLU A 143 -10.82 5.66 -11.27
C GLU A 143 -9.71 6.73 -11.15
N ALA A 144 -9.52 7.30 -9.97
CA ALA A 144 -8.44 8.27 -9.74
C ALA A 144 -7.05 7.68 -9.97
N MET A 145 -6.82 6.41 -9.59
CA MET A 145 -5.58 5.69 -9.87
C MET A 145 -5.38 5.47 -11.37
N PHE A 146 -6.42 5.04 -12.08
CA PHE A 146 -6.37 4.79 -13.51
C PHE A 146 -6.08 6.10 -14.28
N ASP A 147 -6.74 7.20 -13.89
CA ASP A 147 -6.48 8.52 -14.45
C ASP A 147 -5.03 8.98 -14.23
N ALA A 148 -4.45 8.70 -13.06
CA ALA A 148 -3.04 8.99 -12.78
C ALA A 148 -2.10 8.18 -13.68
N VAL A 149 -2.38 6.88 -13.88
CA VAL A 149 -1.63 6.04 -14.84
C VAL A 149 -1.73 6.63 -16.25
N LYS A 150 -2.92 7.01 -16.71
CA LYS A 150 -3.10 7.62 -18.02
C LYS A 150 -2.35 8.93 -18.19
N SER A 151 -2.32 9.73 -17.13
CA SER A 151 -1.73 11.06 -17.17
C SER A 151 -0.21 11.05 -17.08
N ILE A 152 0.39 10.10 -16.36
CA ILE A 152 1.81 10.10 -16.03
C ILE A 152 2.58 9.03 -16.80
N GLU A 153 1.98 7.85 -17.00
CA GLU A 153 2.68 6.69 -17.55
C GLU A 153 2.33 6.43 -19.00
N ASP A 154 1.05 6.30 -19.31
CA ASP A 154 0.60 5.86 -20.63
C ASP A 154 -0.80 6.38 -20.96
N PRO A 155 -0.93 7.41 -21.82
CA PRO A 155 -2.23 7.98 -22.20
C PRO A 155 -3.14 6.99 -22.93
N ASP A 156 -2.58 5.90 -23.46
CA ASP A 156 -3.29 4.84 -24.17
C ASP A 156 -3.58 3.62 -23.26
N ALA A 157 -3.29 3.72 -21.95
CA ALA A 157 -3.57 2.63 -21.01
C ALA A 157 -5.05 2.22 -21.03
N THR A 158 -5.26 0.91 -20.90
CA THR A 158 -6.57 0.25 -20.90
C THR A 158 -6.81 -0.47 -19.58
N LEU A 159 -8.07 -0.75 -19.28
CA LEU A 159 -8.42 -1.56 -18.11
C LEU A 159 -7.94 -3.00 -18.33
N LEU A 160 -7.43 -3.60 -17.25
CA LEU A 160 -7.06 -5.01 -17.23
C LEU A 160 -8.31 -5.87 -17.29
N ASP A 161 -8.37 -6.80 -18.24
CA ASP A 161 -9.40 -7.83 -18.27
C ASP A 161 -9.03 -8.94 -17.27
N GLU A 162 -9.78 -9.01 -16.17
CA GLU A 162 -9.56 -10.02 -15.14
C GLU A 162 -9.74 -11.44 -15.66
N ASP A 163 -10.60 -11.66 -16.66
CA ASP A 163 -10.87 -12.99 -17.18
C ASP A 163 -9.66 -13.54 -17.96
N GLU A 164 -8.80 -12.66 -18.50
CA GLU A 164 -7.55 -13.05 -19.16
C GLU A 164 -6.49 -13.56 -18.16
N ILE A 165 -6.42 -12.96 -16.96
CA ILE A 165 -5.40 -13.30 -15.95
C ILE A 165 -5.87 -14.35 -14.94
N ARG A 166 -7.18 -14.51 -14.75
CA ARG A 166 -7.76 -15.40 -13.73
C ARG A 166 -7.30 -16.85 -13.86
N PRO A 167 -7.20 -17.46 -15.06
CA PRO A 167 -6.71 -18.83 -15.20
C PRO A 167 -5.27 -19.02 -14.71
N ASP A 168 -4.40 -18.03 -14.96
CA ASP A 168 -3.01 -18.07 -14.51
C ASP A 168 -2.90 -17.84 -13.00
N ALA A 169 -3.64 -16.87 -12.45
CA ALA A 169 -3.70 -16.63 -11.01
C ALA A 169 -4.24 -17.86 -10.25
N ALA A 170 -5.24 -18.56 -10.81
CA ALA A 170 -5.85 -19.73 -10.20
C ALA A 170 -4.87 -20.90 -10.00
N LYS A 171 -3.80 -21.00 -10.80
CA LYS A 171 -2.75 -22.02 -10.64
C LYS A 171 -2.04 -21.92 -9.29
N HIS A 172 -2.05 -20.75 -8.67
CA HIS A 172 -1.40 -20.48 -7.38
C HIS A 172 -2.33 -20.70 -6.18
N LEU A 173 -3.65 -20.86 -6.38
CA LEU A 173 -4.61 -21.06 -5.29
C LEU A 173 -4.23 -22.20 -4.33
N PRO A 174 -3.76 -23.38 -4.78
CA PRO A 174 -3.41 -24.47 -3.87
C PRO A 174 -2.36 -24.08 -2.83
N GLN A 175 -1.40 -23.24 -3.20
CA GLN A 175 -0.37 -22.74 -2.28
C GLN A 175 -0.97 -21.82 -1.22
N PHE A 176 -1.85 -20.90 -1.62
CA PHE A 176 -2.46 -19.93 -0.70
C PHE A 176 -3.61 -20.51 0.14
N LEU A 177 -4.12 -21.70 -0.21
CA LEU A 177 -5.05 -22.49 0.60
C LEU A 177 -4.34 -23.45 1.56
N ASP A 178 -3.02 -23.65 1.42
CA ASP A 178 -2.25 -24.52 2.31
C ASP A 178 -2.02 -23.84 3.66
N GLU A 179 -2.45 -24.51 4.73
CA GLU A 179 -2.23 -24.07 6.11
C GLU A 179 -0.73 -24.03 6.45
N ASN A 180 0.10 -24.92 5.89
CA ASN A 180 1.54 -24.92 6.15
C ASN A 180 2.20 -23.67 5.55
N TRP A 181 1.71 -23.20 4.40
CA TRP A 181 2.13 -21.93 3.82
C TRP A 181 1.73 -20.74 4.71
N THR A 182 0.46 -20.71 5.13
CA THR A 182 -0.10 -19.62 5.93
C THR A 182 0.56 -19.52 7.31
N TRP A 183 0.68 -20.64 8.01
CA TRP A 183 1.22 -20.71 9.38
C TRP A 183 2.72 -20.93 9.43
N ARG A 184 3.38 -21.11 8.27
CA ARG A 184 4.80 -21.48 8.16
C ARG A 184 5.14 -22.71 9.02
N ARG A 185 4.31 -23.75 8.93
CA ARG A 185 4.46 -25.03 9.65
C ARG A 185 5.20 -26.06 8.82
#